data_AF-A0AAV5GWW8-F1
#
_entry.id   AF-A0AAV5GWW8-F1
#
_cell.length_a   1.000
_cell.length_b   1.000
_cell.length_c   1.000
_cell.angle_alpha   90.00
_cell.angle_beta   90.00
_cell.angle_gamma   90.00
#
_symmetry.space_group_name_H-M   'P 1'
#
loop_
_entity.id
_entity.type
_entity.pdbx_description
1 polymer ?
#
loop_
_entity_poly.entity_id
_entity_poly.type
_entity_poly.pdbx_seq_one_letter_code
_entity_poly.pdbx_strand_id
1 'polypeptide(L)'
;MFTIIENEEIIYVCDYCGKKSSDSNEIDSCEAKDIGLSIPELHKYRVLEWRMDMLAAAAKNSLNLQKYLEEAKSELLKFEKKHSINCVEVVRYDEKEEMI
;
A
#
# COMPACT_ATOMS: atom_id res chain seq x y z
N MET A 1 -5.79 3.93 -3.68
CA MET A 1 -6.73 4.33 -4.72
C MET A 1 -6.61 3.37 -5.88
N PHE A 2 -7.73 2.88 -6.38
CA PHE A 2 -7.80 2.18 -7.68
C PHE A 2 -8.68 2.95 -8.67
N THR A 3 -8.54 2.61 -9.94
CA THR A 3 -9.28 3.25 -11.03
C THR A 3 -10.25 2.26 -11.65
N ILE A 4 -11.46 2.73 -11.96
CA ILE A 4 -12.44 2.02 -12.76
C ILE A 4 -12.83 2.86 -13.98
N ILE A 5 -13.39 2.20 -14.99
CA ILE A 5 -13.96 2.88 -16.16
C ILE A 5 -15.48 2.79 -16.04
N GLU A 6 -16.15 3.93 -15.97
CA GLU A 6 -17.61 4.02 -15.98
C GLU A 6 -18.01 4.97 -17.12
N ASN A 7 -18.86 4.50 -18.04
CA ASN A 7 -19.31 5.29 -19.20
C ASN A 7 -18.17 5.93 -20.02
N GLU A 8 -17.11 5.17 -20.29
CA GLU A 8 -15.90 5.63 -21.01
C GLU A 8 -15.08 6.71 -20.26
N GLU A 9 -15.41 7.01 -19.01
CA GLU A 9 -14.68 7.96 -18.16
C GLU A 9 -13.86 7.25 -17.08
N ILE A 10 -12.73 7.86 -16.73
CA ILE A 10 -11.84 7.40 -15.66
C ILE A 10 -12.42 7.87 -14.32
N ILE A 11 -12.74 6.92 -13.44
CA ILE A 11 -13.21 7.18 -12.08
C ILE A 11 -12.19 6.65 -11.08
N TYR A 12 -11.76 7.53 -10.18
CA TYR A 12 -10.88 7.19 -9.06
C TYR A 12 -11.71 6.76 -7.85
N VAL A 13 -11.27 5.69 -7.19
CA VAL A 13 -11.96 5.10 -6.05
C VAL A 13 -11.03 5.04 -4.84
N CYS A 14 -11.50 5.54 -3.70
CA CYS A 14 -10.81 5.46 -2.41
C CYS A 14 -10.73 4.01 -1.93
N ASP A 15 -9.53 3.56 -1.55
CA ASP A 15 -9.30 2.18 -1.06
C ASP A 15 -9.94 1.92 0.31
N TYR A 16 -10.16 2.97 1.11
CA TYR A 16 -10.58 2.83 2.51
C TYR A 16 -12.09 2.93 2.70
N CYS A 17 -12.75 3.83 1.97
CA CYS A 17 -14.19 4.06 2.10
C CYS A 17 -15.00 3.86 0.81
N GLY A 18 -14.35 3.59 -0.33
CA GLY A 18 -15.03 3.36 -1.60
C GLY A 18 -15.61 4.62 -2.27
N LYS A 19 -15.31 5.82 -1.77
CA LYS A 19 -15.70 7.08 -2.42
C LYS A 19 -15.19 7.11 -3.86
N LYS A 20 -16.06 7.52 -4.79
CA LYS A 20 -15.73 7.72 -6.21
C LYS A 20 -15.61 9.20 -6.55
N SER A 21 -14.69 9.55 -7.44
CA SER A 21 -14.58 10.90 -8.02
C SER A 21 -13.87 10.84 -9.37
N SER A 22 -14.18 11.78 -10.26
CA SER A 22 -13.40 12.02 -11.48
C SER A 22 -12.13 12.84 -11.21
N ASP A 23 -11.96 13.41 -10.02
CA ASP A 23 -10.76 14.11 -9.59
C ASP A 23 -9.94 13.25 -8.61
N SER A 24 -8.73 12.89 -9.02
CA SER A 24 -7.81 12.12 -8.18
C SER A 24 -7.40 12.86 -6.91
N ASN A 25 -7.36 14.20 -6.92
CA ASN A 25 -6.99 14.98 -5.73
C ASN A 25 -8.05 14.90 -4.64
N GLU A 26 -9.33 14.79 -5.01
CA GLU A 26 -10.40 14.54 -4.05
C GLU A 26 -10.28 13.17 -3.39
N ILE A 27 -9.81 12.17 -4.14
CA ILE A 27 -9.58 10.83 -3.60
C ILE A 27 -8.32 10.78 -2.75
N ASP A 28 -7.23 11.43 -3.15
CA ASP A 28 -6.04 11.56 -2.32
C ASP A 28 -6.37 12.26 -0.98
N SER A 29 -7.17 13.32 -1.02
CA SER A 29 -7.63 14.01 0.19
C SER A 29 -8.51 13.11 1.07
N CYS A 30 -9.34 12.28 0.44
CA CYS A 30 -10.19 11.32 1.13
C CYS A 30 -9.36 10.24 1.82
N GLU A 31 -8.45 9.60 1.10
CA GLU A 31 -7.59 8.53 1.63
C GLU A 31 -6.70 9.06 2.74
N ALA A 32 -6.03 10.19 2.54
CA ALA A 32 -5.19 10.81 3.55
C ALA A 32 -5.99 11.02 4.85
N LYS A 33 -7.23 11.52 4.75
CA LYS A 33 -8.11 11.68 5.91
C LYS A 33 -8.50 10.34 6.55
N ASP A 34 -8.83 9.33 5.76
CA ASP A 34 -9.29 8.02 6.25
C ASP A 34 -8.20 7.29 7.07
N ILE A 35 -6.92 7.49 6.73
CA ILE A 35 -5.78 6.90 7.46
C ILE A 35 -4.99 7.88 8.32
N GLY A 36 -5.53 9.08 8.57
CA GLY A 36 -4.91 10.06 9.48
C GLY A 36 -3.56 10.62 9.00
N LEU A 37 -3.36 10.71 7.69
CA LEU A 37 -2.19 11.30 7.05
C LEU A 37 -2.48 12.67 6.43
N SER A 38 -1.43 13.44 6.20
CA SER A 38 -1.45 14.52 5.21
C SER A 38 -1.27 13.96 3.78
N ILE A 39 -1.62 14.74 2.75
CA ILE A 39 -1.41 14.31 1.34
C ILE A 39 0.06 13.97 1.05
N PRO A 40 1.07 14.77 1.45
CA PRO A 40 2.47 14.39 1.25
C PRO A 40 2.87 13.09 1.97
N GLU A 41 2.29 12.84 3.14
CA GLU A 41 2.53 11.59 3.88
C GLU A 41 1.88 10.39 3.20
N LEU A 42 0.66 10.55 2.65
CA LEU A 42 0.01 9.51 1.84
C LEU A 42 0.85 9.16 0.61
N HIS A 43 1.38 10.16 -0.11
CA HIS A 43 2.24 9.89 -1.26
C HIS A 43 3.52 9.16 -0.86
N LYS A 44 4.14 9.57 0.27
CA LYS A 44 5.29 8.85 0.81
C LYS A 44 4.94 7.41 1.20
N TYR A 45 3.78 7.21 1.83
CA TYR A 45 3.30 5.89 2.23
C TYR A 45 3.14 4.96 1.02
N ARG A 46 2.46 5.42 -0.04
CA ARG A 46 2.31 4.65 -1.29
C ARG A 46 3.65 4.29 -1.95
N VAL A 47 4.65 5.16 -1.87
CA VAL A 47 6.01 4.86 -2.37
C VAL A 47 6.68 3.75 -1.56
N LEU A 48 6.49 3.74 -0.23
CA LEU A 48 7.02 2.68 0.64
C LEU A 48 6.33 1.34 0.36
N GLU A 49 5.00 1.34 0.19
CA GLU A 49 4.23 0.15 -0.21
C GLU A 49 4.72 -0.39 -1.56
N TRP A 50 4.78 0.46 -2.58
CA TRP A 50 5.23 0.07 -3.92
C TRP A 50 6.66 -0.48 -3.92
N ARG A 51 7.57 0.14 -3.17
CA ARG A 51 8.96 -0.34 -3.04
C ARG A 51 9.01 -1.73 -2.40
N MET A 52 8.20 -1.97 -1.36
CA MET A 52 8.11 -3.26 -0.68
C MET A 52 7.56 -4.33 -1.61
N ASP A 53 6.49 -4.06 -2.34
CA ASP A 53 5.89 -5.00 -3.30
C ASP A 53 6.84 -5.35 -4.46
N MET A 54 7.52 -4.35 -5.03
CA MET A 54 8.51 -4.56 -6.09
C MET A 54 9.68 -5.42 -5.63
N LEU A 55 10.21 -5.16 -4.44
CA LEU A 55 11.31 -5.96 -3.88
C LEU A 55 10.84 -7.36 -3.50
N ALA A 56 9.62 -7.51 -2.99
CA ALA A 56 9.04 -8.82 -2.67
C ALA A 56 8.90 -9.68 -3.93
N ALA A 57 8.44 -9.09 -5.04
CA ALA A 57 8.37 -9.78 -6.33
C ALA A 57 9.76 -10.18 -6.86
N ALA A 58 10.75 -9.29 -6.76
CA ALA A 58 12.09 -9.53 -7.29
C ALA A 58 12.94 -10.48 -6.44
N ALA A 59 12.83 -10.41 -5.11
CA ALA A 59 13.63 -11.20 -4.17
C ALA A 59 13.30 -12.70 -4.18
N LYS A 60 12.14 -13.11 -4.73
CA LYS A 60 11.78 -14.53 -4.95
C LYS A 60 12.86 -15.30 -5.71
N ASN A 61 13.60 -14.62 -6.59
CA ASN A 61 14.61 -15.24 -7.46
C ASN A 61 16.05 -14.76 -7.17
N SER A 62 16.28 -13.99 -6.11
CA SER A 62 17.61 -13.42 -5.83
C SER A 62 17.86 -13.20 -4.34
N LEU A 63 18.78 -13.99 -3.78
CA LEU A 63 19.26 -13.85 -2.40
C LEU A 63 19.85 -12.46 -2.11
N ASN A 64 20.48 -11.81 -3.09
CA ASN A 64 21.05 -10.48 -2.91
C ASN A 64 19.97 -9.39 -2.72
N LEU A 65 18.74 -9.65 -3.16
CA LEU A 65 17.63 -8.72 -3.02
C LEU A 65 16.86 -8.89 -1.69
N GLN A 66 17.06 -9.99 -0.98
CA GLN A 66 16.43 -10.25 0.32
C GLN A 66 16.80 -9.18 1.36
N LYS A 67 18.06 -8.72 1.37
CA LYS A 67 18.49 -7.63 2.26
C LYS A 67 17.69 -6.34 1.99
N TYR A 68 17.52 -5.96 0.73
CA TYR A 68 16.79 -4.75 0.37
C TYR A 68 15.30 -4.88 0.69
N LEU A 69 14.72 -6.07 0.55
CA LEU A 69 13.36 -6.36 0.96
C LEU A 69 13.16 -6.15 2.47
N GLU A 70 14.05 -6.68 3.30
CA GLU A 70 13.99 -6.49 4.76
C GLU A 70 14.18 -5.01 5.16
N GLU A 71 15.04 -4.27 4.46
CA GLU A 71 15.19 -2.82 4.65
C GLU A 71 13.88 -2.08 4.30
N ALA A 72 13.27 -2.38 3.14
CA ALA A 72 12.01 -1.76 2.73
C ALA A 72 10.86 -2.10 3.69
N LYS A 73 10.77 -3.35 4.16
CA LYS A 73 9.81 -3.79 5.18
C LYS A 73 10.01 -3.02 6.49
N SER A 74 11.26 -2.85 6.93
CA SER A 74 11.58 -2.07 8.14
C SER A 74 11.17 -0.60 8.00
N GLU A 75 11.42 0.01 6.85
CA GLU A 75 11.03 1.41 6.59
C GLU A 75 9.50 1.60 6.57
N LEU A 76 8.77 0.71 5.90
CA LEU A 76 7.31 0.74 5.86
C LEU A 76 6.72 0.58 7.27
N LEU A 77 7.16 -0.44 8.02
CA LEU A 77 6.71 -0.68 9.40
C LEU A 77 7.01 0.49 10.33
N LYS A 78 8.14 1.17 10.18
CA LYS A 78 8.46 2.37 10.96
C LYS A 78 7.50 3.51 10.64
N PHE A 79 7.14 3.69 9.37
CA PHE A 79 6.19 4.70 8.95
C PHE A 79 4.79 4.39 9.50
N GLU A 80 4.29 3.18 9.31
CA GLU A 80 2.97 2.74 9.80
C GLU A 80 2.85 2.92 11.32
N LYS A 81 3.85 2.46 12.08
CA LYS A 81 3.89 2.64 13.54
C LYS A 81 3.89 4.11 13.95
N LYS A 82 4.66 4.96 13.26
CA LYS A 82 4.72 6.39 13.55
C LYS A 82 3.36 7.06 13.34
N HIS A 83 2.63 6.63 12.31
CA HIS A 83 1.36 7.24 11.91
C HIS A 83 0.13 6.49 12.46
N SER A 84 0.34 5.46 13.30
CA SER A 84 -0.74 4.60 13.83
C SER A 84 -1.65 4.03 12.74
N ILE A 85 -1.08 3.80 11.56
CA ILE A 85 -1.75 3.09 10.47
C ILE A 85 -1.76 1.64 10.92
N ASN A 86 -2.93 1.16 11.36
CA ASN A 86 -3.11 -0.27 11.59
C ASN A 86 -2.93 -0.94 10.24
N CYS A 87 -1.81 -1.66 10.05
CA CYS A 87 -1.81 -2.73 9.09
C CYS A 87 -3.04 -3.56 9.45
N VAL A 88 -4.08 -3.53 8.62
CA VAL A 88 -4.85 -4.76 8.49
C VAL A 88 -3.77 -5.72 8.09
N GLU A 89 -3.36 -6.59 9.01
CA GLU A 89 -2.68 -7.81 8.67
C GLU A 89 -3.66 -8.50 7.72
N VAL A 90 -3.62 -8.10 6.45
CA VAL A 90 -3.94 -8.98 5.35
C VAL A 90 -3.05 -10.14 5.70
N VAL A 91 -3.68 -11.20 6.20
CA VAL A 91 -3.08 -12.46 6.52
C VAL A 91 -2.26 -12.78 5.28
N ARG A 92 -0.98 -12.41 5.31
CA ARG A 92 -0.01 -12.82 4.32
C ARG A 92 -0.03 -14.30 4.59
N TYR A 93 -0.66 -15.05 3.69
CA TYR A 93 -0.66 -16.49 3.73
C TYR A 93 0.81 -16.89 3.77
N ASP A 94 1.32 -17.03 5.00
CA ASP A 94 2.55 -17.73 5.25
C ASP A 94 2.25 -19.11 4.68
N GLU A 95 2.97 -19.44 3.62
CA GLU A 95 3.09 -20.79 3.10
C GLU A 95 3.58 -21.68 4.24
N LYS A 96 2.65 -22.17 5.07
CA LYS A 96 2.82 -23.27 6.01
C LYS A 96 1.53 -24.09 6.07
N GLU A 97 1.16 -24.64 4.92
CA GLU A 97 0.59 -26.00 4.92
C GLU A 97 1.75 -27.00 4.83
N GLU A 98 2.51 -27.12 5.91
CA GLU A 98 3.16 -28.39 6.25
C GLU A 98 2.65 -28.78 7.63
N MET A 99 1.51 -29.48 7.67
CA MET A 99 1.13 -30.29 8.82
C MET A 99 0.33 -31.52 8.38
N ILE A 100 1.09 -32.62 8.28
CA ILE A 100 0.74 -34.04 8.49
C ILE A 100 -0.07 -34.74 7.38
#